data_AF-A0A392W651-F1
#
_entry.id   AF-A0A392W651-F1
#
_cell.length_a   1.000
_cell.length_b   1.000
_cell.length_c   1.000
_cell.angle_alpha   90.00
_cell.angle_beta   90.00
_cell.angle_gamma   90.00
#
_symmetry.space_group_name_H-M   'P 1'
#
loop_
_entity.id
_entity.type
_entity.pdbx_description
1 polymer ?
#
loop_
_entity_poly.entity_id
_entity_poly.type
_entity_poly.pdbx_seq_one_letter_code
_entity_poly.pdbx_strand_id
1 'polypeptide(L)' 'YEMGMTATLYDQHYRMDWGLPHFSPPLMAAVQDYRAQTPIPSYYQQYPHRP' A
#
# COMPACT_ATOMS: atom_id res chain seq x y z
N TYR A 1 -4.38 -11.00 7.47
CA TYR A 1 -3.17 -10.37 8.04
C TYR A 1 -2.05 -10.25 6.99
N GLU A 2 -1.90 -11.21 6.08
CA GLU A 2 -0.81 -11.24 5.08
C GLU A 2 -0.93 -10.15 3.99
N MET A 3 -2.11 -9.91 3.42
CA MET A 3 -2.30 -8.91 2.34
C MET A 3 -1.93 -7.48 2.75
N GLY A 4 -2.12 -7.14 4.04
CA GLY A 4 -1.72 -5.85 4.59
C GLY A 4 -0.20 -5.66 4.54
N MET A 5 0.57 -6.68 4.91
CA MET A 5 2.03 -6.61 4.83
C MET A 5 2.53 -6.51 3.39
N THR A 6 1.96 -7.29 2.46
CA THR A 6 2.35 -7.24 1.04
C THR A 6 2.01 -5.89 0.39
N ALA A 7 0.86 -5.32 0.71
CA ALA A 7 0.49 -3.98 0.22
C ALA A 7 1.38 -2.88 0.80
N THR A 8 1.78 -3.00 2.07
CA THR A 8 2.72 -2.05 2.68
C THR A 8 4.10 -2.19 2.04
N LEU A 9 4.59 -3.40 1.81
CA LEU A 9 5.85 -3.67 1.09
C LEU A 9 5.84 -3.08 -0.32
N TYR A 10 4.74 -3.24 -1.05
CA TYR A 10 4.55 -2.63 -2.37
C TYR A 10 4.65 -1.11 -2.31
N ASP A 11 3.93 -0.47 -1.38
CA ASP A 11 3.93 0.98 -1.23
C ASP A 11 5.31 1.52 -0.83
N GLN A 12 6.03 0.80 0.04
CA GLN A 12 7.40 1.16 0.44
C GLN A 12 8.37 1.09 -0.75
N HIS A 13 8.32 0.04 -1.57
CA HIS A 13 9.16 -0.09 -2.75
C HIS A 13 8.89 1.02 -3.77
N TYR A 14 7.61 1.34 -3.97
CA TYR A 14 7.19 2.44 -4.84
C TYR A 14 7.66 3.81 -4.31
N ARG A 15 7.48 4.09 -3.02
CA ARG A 15 7.88 5.37 -2.40
C ARG A 15 9.38 5.58 -2.29
N MET A 16 10.15 4.50 -2.21
CA MET A 16 11.60 4.55 -2.14
C MET A 16 12.26 4.48 -3.52
N ASP A 17 11.47 4.44 -4.60
CA ASP A 17 11.94 4.28 -5.99
C ASP A 17 12.83 3.04 -6.18
N TRP A 18 12.59 1.98 -5.40
CA TRP A 18 13.33 0.71 -5.49
C TRP A 18 12.84 -0.18 -6.65
N GLY A 19 11.88 0.33 -7.43
CA GLY A 19 11.19 -0.42 -8.47
C GLY A 19 10.01 -1.21 -7.93
N LEU A 20 9.32 -1.95 -8.79
CA LEU A 20 8.18 -2.76 -8.39
C LEU A 20 8.65 -4.06 -7.71
N PRO A 21 8.02 -4.47 -6.59
CA PRO A 21 8.32 -5.78 -6.01
C PRO A 21 8.02 -6.89 -7.03
N HIS A 22 8.87 -7.91 -7.07
CA HIS A 22 8.68 -9.06 -7.95
C HIS A 22 7.56 -9.97 -7.41
N PHE A 23 6.32 -9.65 -7.75
CA PHE A 23 5.14 -10.45 -7.41
C PHE A 23 4.61 -11.18 -8.64
N SER A 24 4.01 -12.34 -8.41
CA SER A 24 3.25 -13.02 -9.46
C SER A 24 2.06 -12.13 -9.90
N PRO A 25 1.65 -12.16 -11.17
CA PRO A 25 0.52 -11.37 -11.66
C PRO A 25 -0.76 -11.46 -10.81
N PRO A 26 -1.22 -12.65 -10.36
CA PRO A 26 -2.41 -12.73 -9.51
C PRO A 26 -2.22 -12.10 -8.12
N LEU A 27 -1.00 -12.18 -7.55
CA LEU A 27 -0.70 -11.52 -6.28
C LEU A 27 -0.65 -10.00 -6.43
N MET A 28 -0.10 -9.50 -7.54
CA MET A 28 -0.10 -8.07 -7.85
C MET A 28 -1.53 -7.53 -8.02
N ALA A 29 -2.42 -8.27 -8.67
CA ALA A 29 -3.83 -7.91 -8.79
C ALA A 29 -4.50 -7.85 -7.41
N ALA A 30 -4.31 -8.88 -6.58
CA ALA A 30 -4.86 -8.91 -5.22
C ALA A 30 -4.35 -7.76 -4.35
N VAL A 31 -3.07 -7.39 -4.46
CA VAL A 31 -2.49 -6.25 -3.75
C VAL A 31 -3.11 -4.92 -4.22
N GLN A 32 -3.33 -4.74 -5.51
CA GLN A 32 -3.98 -3.54 -6.05
C GLN A 32 -5.44 -3.44 -5.59
N ASP A 33 -6.21 -4.52 -5.69
CA ASP A 33 -7.60 -4.56 -5.23
C ASP A 33 -7.70 -4.32 -3.72
N TYR A 34 -6.77 -4.89 -2.95
CA TYR A 34 -6.69 -4.66 -1.50
C TYR A 34 -6.37 -3.18 -1.19
N ARG A 35 -5.44 -2.57 -1.91
CA ARG A 35 -5.10 -1.14 -1.76
C ARG A 35 -6.26 -0.21 -2.13
N ALA A 36 -7.06 -0.58 -3.12
CA ALA A 36 -8.26 0.17 -3.49
C ALA A 36 -9.33 0.11 -2.40
N GLN A 37 -9.46 -1.04 -1.73
CA GLN A 37 -10.40 -1.23 -0.61
C GLN A 37 -9.90 -0.65 0.71
N THR A 38 -8.60 -0.68 0.93
CA THR A 38 -7.93 -0.20 2.15
C THR A 38 -6.94 0.91 1.79
N PRO A 39 -7.44 2.12 1.49
CA PRO A 39 -6.56 3.24 1.24
C PRO A 39 -5.69 3.47 2.47
N ILE A 40 -4.37 3.44 2.30
CA ILE A 40 -3.42 3.87 3.34
C ILE A 40 -3.77 5.33 3.62
N PRO A 41 -4.22 5.67 4.84
CA PRO A 41 -4.57 7.04 5.12
C PRO A 41 -3.34 7.93 4.95
N SER A 42 -3.52 9.09 4.34
CA SER A 42 -2.53 10.15 4.38
C SER A 42 -2.31 10.61 5.83
N TYR A 43 -1.10 11.10 6.12
CA TYR A 43 -0.74 11.66 7.43
C TYR A 43 -1.80 12.65 7.96
N TYR A 44 -2.32 13.50 7.09
CA TYR A 44 -3.36 14.48 7.41
C TYR A 44 -4.76 13.88 7.62
N GLN A 45 -5.03 12.69 7.07
CA GLN A 45 -6.28 11.97 7.33
C GLN A 45 -6.24 11.27 8.69
N GLN A 46 -5.06 10.81 9.13
CA GLN A 46 -4.87 10.19 10.45
C GLN A 46 -4.80 11.19 11.59
N TYR A 47 -4.21 12.36 11.33
CA TYR A 47 -4.10 13.44 12.31
C TYR A 47 -4.79 14.68 11.77
N PRO A 48 -6.12 14.82 11.96
CA PRO A 48 -6.78 16.08 11.68
C PRO A 48 -6.19 17.14 12.60
N HIS A 49 -5.51 18.12 12.03
CA HIS A 49 -5.10 19.33 12.76
C HIS A 49 -6.37 20.01 13.27
N ARG A 50 -6.69 19.80 14.55
CA ARG A 50 -7.69 20.64 15.22
C ARG A 50 -7.05 22.02 15.45
N PRO A 51 -7.76 23.11 15.13
CA PRO A 51 -7.34 24.47 15.44
C PRO A 51 -7.30 24.71 16.96
#